data_AF-A0A0W0YYS2-F1
#
_entry.id   AF-A0A0W0YYS2-F1
#
_cell.length_a   1.000
_cell.length_b   1.000
_cell.length_c   1.000
_cell.angle_alpha   90.00
_cell.angle_beta   90.00
_cell.angle_gamma   90.00
#
_symmetry.space_group_name_H-M   'P 1'
#
loop_
_entity.id
_entity.type
_entity.pdbx_description
1 polymer ?
#
loop_
_entity_poly.entity_id
_entity_poly.type
_entity_poly.pdbx_seq_one_letter_code
_entity_poly.pdbx_strand_id
1 'polypeptide(L)'
;MKFLNMTPELYNYMLDVSVREHPALKALRDETGKLALANMQISPDQAQFMQFLVRLIQARKVLELGTFTGYSALAMSLALPDDGELITCDINSEWTNVAHPFWQQAGQANKIKLRLGPALDSMEALLTEGYGHQFDFIFIDADKTNYLKYYELALQLVSPTGLIAVDNVFWDGKVIDETVNDGQTREIRRLNDMIRHDDRVDTSLLAIADGIFLIKPCNTRHHSQNERI
;
A
#
# COMPACT_ATOMS: atom_id res chain seq x y z
N MET A 1 18.83 8.85 -22.94
CA MET A 1 17.73 7.88 -22.76
C MET A 1 17.29 7.97 -21.31
N LYS A 2 15.99 8.09 -20.99
CA LYS A 2 15.48 8.29 -19.60
C LYS A 2 14.88 7.02 -18.97
N PHE A 3 15.28 5.84 -19.46
CA PHE A 3 14.91 4.54 -18.90
C PHE A 3 16.19 3.84 -18.46
N LEU A 4 16.22 3.34 -17.22
CA LEU A 4 17.38 2.72 -16.60
C LEU A 4 17.09 1.23 -16.41
N ASN A 5 18.02 0.37 -16.83
CA ASN A 5 17.95 -1.04 -16.52
C ASN A 5 18.47 -1.28 -15.10
N MET A 6 17.63 -1.81 -14.21
CA MET A 6 18.01 -2.09 -12.83
C MET A 6 18.71 -3.46 -12.75
N THR A 7 20.05 -3.46 -12.75
CA THR A 7 20.82 -4.70 -12.54
C THR A 7 20.91 -5.03 -11.05
N PRO A 8 21.20 -6.29 -10.66
CA PRO A 8 21.39 -6.65 -9.25
C PRO A 8 22.47 -5.80 -8.55
N GLU A 9 23.57 -5.45 -9.23
CA GLU A 9 24.64 -4.62 -8.66
C GLU A 9 24.15 -3.19 -8.41
N LEU A 10 23.36 -2.64 -9.33
CA LEU A 10 22.80 -1.30 -9.17
C LEU A 10 21.71 -1.26 -8.09
N TYR A 11 20.89 -2.31 -8.00
CA TYR A 11 19.90 -2.46 -6.94
C TYR A 11 20.58 -2.57 -5.57
N ASN A 12 21.62 -3.41 -5.44
CA ASN A 12 22.41 -3.50 -4.21
C ASN A 12 23.06 -2.17 -3.84
N TYR A 13 23.64 -1.46 -4.83
CA TYR A 13 24.16 -0.11 -4.61
C TYR A 13 23.08 0.84 -4.08
N MET A 14 21.87 0.82 -4.67
CA MET A 14 20.73 1.62 -4.21
C MET A 14 20.37 1.31 -2.75
N LEU A 15 20.32 0.03 -2.37
CA LEU A 15 20.06 -0.38 -0.99
C LEU A 15 21.16 0.13 -0.05
N ASP A 16 22.43 -0.12 -0.39
CA ASP A 16 23.59 0.21 0.44
C ASP A 16 23.72 1.71 0.72
N VAL A 17 23.43 2.57 -0.26
CA VAL A 17 23.60 4.03 -0.11
C VAL A 17 22.37 4.73 0.46
N SER A 18 21.20 4.08 0.48
CA SER A 18 19.93 4.74 0.82
C SER A 18 19.19 4.16 2.01
N VAL A 19 19.17 2.84 2.20
CA VAL A 19 18.29 2.19 3.17
C VAL A 19 18.81 2.34 4.59
N ARG A 20 17.96 2.88 5.47
CA ARG A 20 18.20 3.06 6.91
C ARG A 20 17.18 2.25 7.70
N GLU A 21 17.26 0.93 7.55
CA GLU A 21 16.27 0.00 8.09
C GLU A 21 16.34 -0.08 9.63
N HIS A 22 15.18 0.00 10.28
CA HIS A 22 15.09 -0.17 11.73
C HIS A 22 15.48 -1.61 12.14
N PRO A 23 16.19 -1.83 13.26
CA PRO A 23 16.61 -3.18 13.66
C PRO A 23 15.47 -4.20 13.74
N ALA A 24 14.29 -3.80 14.23
CA ALA A 24 13.12 -4.68 14.28
C ALA A 24 12.54 -5.00 12.88
N LEU A 25 12.63 -4.08 11.92
CA LEU A 25 12.26 -4.35 10.52
C LEU A 25 13.22 -5.39 9.94
N LYS A 26 14.53 -5.15 10.09
CA LYS A 26 15.54 -6.11 9.62
C LYS A 26 15.30 -7.50 10.23
N ALA A 27 15.09 -7.58 11.54
CA ALA A 27 14.86 -8.84 12.23
C ALA A 27 13.59 -9.54 11.74
N LEU A 28 12.50 -8.79 11.52
CA LEU A 28 11.26 -9.32 10.94
C LEU A 28 11.48 -9.83 9.51
N ARG A 29 12.20 -9.09 8.68
CA ARG A 29 12.53 -9.52 7.30
C ARG A 29 13.40 -10.78 7.28
N ASP A 30 14.38 -10.88 8.17
CA ASP A 30 15.21 -12.07 8.31
C ASP A 30 14.36 -13.28 8.77
N GLU A 31 13.34 -13.07 9.62
CA GLU A 31 12.40 -14.13 10.04
C GLU A 31 11.47 -14.55 8.89
N THR A 32 10.85 -13.58 8.20
CA THR A 32 10.00 -13.82 7.04
C THR A 32 10.75 -14.55 5.93
N GLY A 33 12.04 -14.26 5.74
CA GLY A 33 12.92 -14.91 4.76
C GLY A 33 13.07 -16.42 4.93
N LYS A 34 12.66 -16.98 6.08
CA LYS A 34 12.65 -18.43 6.33
C LYS A 34 11.40 -19.12 5.79
N LEU A 35 10.36 -18.36 5.43
CA LEU A 35 9.09 -18.88 4.91
C LEU A 35 9.16 -19.11 3.40
N ALA A 36 8.45 -20.13 2.92
CA ALA A 36 8.38 -20.43 1.48
C ALA A 36 7.76 -19.29 0.65
N LEU A 37 6.98 -18.42 1.28
CA LEU A 37 6.26 -17.31 0.66
C LEU A 37 6.89 -15.94 0.97
N ALA A 38 8.18 -15.89 1.33
CA ALA A 38 8.87 -14.65 1.71
C ALA A 38 8.79 -13.54 0.64
N ASN A 39 8.70 -13.90 -0.64
CA ASN A 39 8.59 -12.97 -1.77
C ASN A 39 7.27 -12.15 -1.79
N MET A 40 6.28 -12.50 -0.96
CA MET A 40 5.06 -11.69 -0.80
C MET A 40 5.30 -10.41 0.02
N GLN A 41 6.43 -10.30 0.72
CA GLN A 41 6.76 -9.12 1.51
C GLN A 41 7.36 -8.01 0.62
N ILE A 42 6.99 -6.76 0.88
CA ILE A 42 7.62 -5.59 0.26
C ILE A 42 9.14 -5.51 0.57
N SER A 43 9.90 -4.88 -0.32
CA SER A 43 11.35 -4.71 -0.13
C SER A 43 11.72 -3.59 0.88
N PRO A 44 12.96 -3.56 1.41
CA PRO A 44 13.38 -2.51 2.35
C PRO A 44 13.34 -1.09 1.79
N ASP A 45 13.70 -0.90 0.52
CA ASP A 45 13.61 0.38 -0.17
C ASP A 45 12.16 0.82 -0.35
N GLN A 46 11.26 -0.10 -0.69
CA GLN A 46 9.83 0.18 -0.74
C GLN A 46 9.29 0.55 0.65
N ALA A 47 9.63 -0.18 1.71
CA ALA A 47 9.21 0.17 3.07
C ALA A 47 9.74 1.54 3.51
N GLN A 48 10.98 1.90 3.13
CA GLN A 48 11.51 3.24 3.38
C GLN A 48 10.79 4.32 2.58
N PHE A 49 10.40 4.02 1.34
CA PHE A 49 9.58 4.91 0.51
C PHE A 49 8.20 5.15 1.13
N MET A 50 7.54 4.10 1.61
CA MET A 50 6.24 4.21 2.30
C MET A 50 6.35 5.06 3.58
N GLN A 51 7.41 4.85 4.37
CA GLN A 51 7.71 5.71 5.52
C GLN A 51 7.92 7.18 5.13
N PHE A 52 8.61 7.43 4.01
CA PHE A 52 8.83 8.79 3.51
C PHE A 52 7.49 9.43 3.14
N LEU A 53 6.59 8.72 2.45
CA LEU A 53 5.24 9.21 2.11
C LEU A 53 4.42 9.51 3.37
N VAL A 54 4.37 8.59 4.33
CA VAL A 54 3.64 8.77 5.61
C VAL A 54 4.09 10.06 6.32
N ARG A 55 5.40 10.32 6.40
CA ARG A 55 5.93 11.56 7.00
C ARG A 55 5.64 12.79 6.15
N LEU A 56 5.80 12.68 4.82
CA LEU A 56 5.62 13.78 3.88
C LEU A 56 4.19 14.34 3.93
N ILE A 57 3.20 13.45 3.99
CA ILE A 57 1.78 13.83 4.07
C ILE A 57 1.30 14.05 5.50
N GLN A 58 2.20 13.89 6.50
CA GLN A 58 1.88 14.01 7.92
C GLN A 58 0.72 13.10 8.37
N ALA A 59 0.68 11.88 7.83
CA ALA A 59 -0.39 10.94 8.12
C ALA A 59 -0.47 10.64 9.62
N ARG A 60 -1.71 10.53 10.11
CA ARG A 60 -2.04 10.15 11.49
C ARG A 60 -2.84 8.86 11.53
N LYS A 61 -3.66 8.59 10.51
CA LYS A 61 -4.43 7.35 10.39
C LYS A 61 -4.13 6.63 9.08
N VAL A 62 -3.70 5.38 9.18
CA VAL A 62 -3.30 4.53 8.05
C VAL A 62 -4.20 3.30 7.97
N LEU A 63 -4.60 2.92 6.76
CA LEU A 63 -5.22 1.63 6.46
C LEU A 63 -4.28 0.80 5.58
N GLU A 64 -4.14 -0.47 5.89
CA GLU A 64 -3.41 -1.45 5.07
C GLU A 64 -4.30 -2.65 4.78
N LEU A 65 -4.32 -3.08 3.52
CA LEU A 65 -4.97 -4.31 3.09
C LEU A 65 -3.87 -5.29 2.64
N GLY A 66 -3.77 -6.43 3.32
CA GLY A 66 -2.67 -7.38 3.17
C GLY A 66 -1.57 -7.08 4.18
N THR A 67 -1.59 -7.76 5.33
CA THR A 67 -0.56 -7.62 6.37
C THR A 67 0.61 -8.55 6.11
N PHE A 68 0.32 -9.78 5.67
CA PHE A 68 1.23 -10.92 5.67
C PHE A 68 1.96 -11.05 7.02
N THR A 69 3.29 -10.92 7.02
CA THR A 69 4.13 -10.98 8.23
C THR A 69 4.32 -9.61 8.89
N GLY A 70 3.67 -8.56 8.39
CA GLY A 70 3.53 -7.25 9.05
C GLY A 70 4.73 -6.31 8.91
N TYR A 71 5.56 -6.48 7.89
CA TYR A 71 6.73 -5.63 7.65
C TYR A 71 6.34 -4.23 7.15
N SER A 72 5.38 -4.14 6.22
CA SER A 72 4.79 -2.88 5.78
C SER A 72 4.03 -2.16 6.90
N ALA A 73 3.20 -2.87 7.68
CA ALA A 73 2.56 -2.37 8.90
C ALA A 73 3.58 -1.78 9.89
N LEU A 74 4.65 -2.53 10.17
CA LEU A 74 5.71 -2.09 11.08
C LEU A 74 6.43 -0.86 10.52
N ALA A 75 6.74 -0.84 9.23
CA ALA A 75 7.41 0.28 8.59
C ALA A 75 6.57 1.56 8.67
N MET A 76 5.30 1.49 8.28
CA MET A 76 4.40 2.64 8.31
C MET A 76 4.14 3.13 9.74
N SER A 77 3.96 2.23 10.72
CA SER A 77 3.76 2.64 12.12
C SER A 77 4.98 3.36 12.74
N LEU A 78 6.20 2.97 12.36
CA LEU A 78 7.44 3.67 12.75
C LEU A 78 7.55 5.09 12.17
N ALA A 79 6.78 5.40 11.12
CA ALA A 79 6.71 6.74 10.53
C ALA A 79 5.57 7.60 11.09
N LEU A 80 4.62 6.99 11.82
CA LEU A 80 3.51 7.71 12.45
C LEU A 80 3.93 8.45 13.73
N PRO A 81 3.28 9.58 14.06
CA PRO A 81 3.43 10.19 15.38
C PRO A 81 2.99 9.23 16.50
N ASP A 82 3.31 9.56 17.75
CA ASP A 82 3.04 8.68 18.91
C ASP A 82 1.54 8.39 19.10
N ASP A 83 0.69 9.34 18.75
CA ASP A 83 -0.78 9.24 18.76
C ASP A 83 -1.38 8.80 17.42
N GLY A 84 -0.55 8.34 16.48
CA GLY A 84 -0.99 7.80 15.21
C GLY A 84 -1.55 6.38 15.33
N GLU A 85 -2.39 6.01 14.37
CA GLU A 85 -3.06 4.71 14.29
C GLU A 85 -2.86 4.08 12.91
N LEU A 86 -2.62 2.78 12.89
CA LEU A 86 -2.58 1.96 11.69
C LEU A 86 -3.53 0.79 11.85
N ILE A 87 -4.52 0.69 10.98
CA ILE A 87 -5.38 -0.48 10.86
C ILE A 87 -4.84 -1.34 9.73
N THR A 88 -4.57 -2.62 9.99
CA THR A 88 -4.11 -3.57 8.97
C THR A 88 -5.05 -4.78 8.90
N CYS A 89 -5.32 -5.26 7.69
CA CYS A 89 -6.30 -6.30 7.42
C CYS A 89 -5.63 -7.52 6.79
N ASP A 90 -5.85 -8.70 7.37
CA ASP A 90 -5.41 -9.97 6.81
C ASP A 90 -6.39 -11.09 7.13
N ILE A 91 -6.45 -12.11 6.28
CA ILE A 91 -7.24 -13.33 6.52
C ILE A 91 -6.47 -14.37 7.33
N ASN A 92 -5.14 -14.33 7.31
CA ASN A 92 -4.28 -15.40 7.81
C ASN A 92 -3.65 -15.05 9.16
N SER A 93 -4.22 -15.64 10.22
CA SER A 93 -3.72 -15.46 11.58
C SER A 93 -2.33 -16.04 11.80
N GLU A 94 -1.93 -17.10 11.09
CA GLU A 94 -0.60 -17.71 11.24
C GLU A 94 0.51 -16.75 10.81
N TRP A 95 0.31 -16.05 9.69
CA TRP A 95 1.26 -15.06 9.21
C TRP A 95 1.31 -13.83 10.12
N THR A 96 0.16 -13.31 10.51
CA THR A 96 0.11 -12.10 11.36
C THR A 96 0.65 -12.35 12.77
N ASN A 97 0.59 -13.59 13.26
CA ASN A 97 1.20 -13.99 14.54
C ASN A 97 2.73 -13.83 14.54
N VAL A 98 3.38 -13.96 13.37
CA VAL A 98 4.82 -13.68 13.23
C VAL A 98 5.12 -12.22 13.54
N ALA A 99 4.21 -11.30 13.22
CA ALA A 99 4.43 -9.86 13.29
C ALA A 99 4.44 -9.31 14.73
N HIS A 100 3.56 -9.85 15.59
CA HIS A 100 3.29 -9.29 16.92
C HIS A 100 4.53 -9.11 17.81
N PRO A 101 5.45 -10.09 17.94
CA PRO A 101 6.68 -9.91 18.72
C PRO A 101 7.54 -8.74 18.23
N PHE A 102 7.63 -8.54 16.91
CA PHE A 102 8.43 -7.45 16.33
C PHE A 102 7.75 -6.10 16.50
N TRP A 103 6.42 -6.03 16.39
CA TRP A 103 5.67 -4.81 16.71
C TRP A 103 5.84 -4.39 18.17
N GLN A 104 5.87 -5.35 19.09
CA GLN A 104 6.15 -5.09 20.51
C GLN A 104 7.60 -4.64 20.73
N GLN A 105 8.57 -5.36 20.16
CA GLN A 105 9.99 -5.01 20.25
C GLN A 105 10.28 -3.60 19.73
N ALA A 106 9.58 -3.16 18.69
CA ALA A 106 9.71 -1.82 18.12
C ALA A 106 8.88 -0.74 18.86
N GLY A 107 8.11 -1.11 19.89
CA GLY A 107 7.22 -0.18 20.60
C GLY A 107 6.02 0.30 19.80
N GLN A 108 5.66 -0.37 18.69
CA GLN A 108 4.60 0.06 17.78
C GLN A 108 3.28 -0.70 17.96
N ALA A 109 3.25 -1.75 18.79
CA ALA A 109 2.07 -2.58 18.99
C ALA A 109 0.81 -1.79 19.42
N ASN A 110 0.96 -0.65 20.10
CA ASN A 110 -0.18 0.18 20.49
C ASN A 110 -0.82 0.94 19.31
N LYS A 111 -0.04 1.27 18.28
CA LYS A 111 -0.50 1.98 17.07
C LYS A 111 -1.14 1.04 16.06
N ILE A 112 -0.70 -0.21 16.00
CA ILE A 112 -1.15 -1.20 15.01
C ILE A 112 -2.38 -1.95 15.53
N LYS A 113 -3.48 -1.90 14.77
CA LYS A 113 -4.74 -2.60 15.01
C LYS A 113 -4.98 -3.61 13.89
N LEU A 114 -4.78 -4.88 14.19
CA LEU A 114 -5.03 -5.97 13.25
C LEU A 114 -6.54 -6.30 13.21
N ARG A 115 -7.12 -6.36 12.01
CA ARG A 115 -8.45 -6.92 11.74
C ARG A 115 -8.30 -8.23 10.96
N LEU A 116 -8.66 -9.34 11.60
CA LEU A 116 -8.65 -10.65 10.95
C LEU A 116 -9.96 -10.90 10.19
N GLY A 117 -9.84 -11.34 8.94
CA GLY A 117 -10.95 -11.65 8.05
C GLY A 117 -10.79 -11.04 6.66
N PRO A 118 -11.75 -11.24 5.75
CA PRO A 118 -11.69 -10.65 4.42
C PRO A 118 -11.53 -9.12 4.50
N ALA A 119 -10.61 -8.58 3.69
CA ALA A 119 -10.33 -7.16 3.68
C ALA A 119 -11.54 -6.32 3.24
N LEU A 120 -12.36 -6.83 2.31
CA LEU A 120 -13.61 -6.16 1.89
C LEU A 120 -14.57 -5.97 3.07
N ASP A 121 -14.84 -7.04 3.81
CA ASP A 121 -15.72 -6.99 4.99
C ASP A 121 -15.17 -5.99 6.03
N SER A 122 -13.85 -5.94 6.21
CA SER A 122 -13.21 -4.98 7.10
C SER A 122 -13.38 -3.54 6.64
N MET A 123 -13.25 -3.25 5.33
CA MET A 123 -13.46 -1.92 4.77
C MET A 123 -14.92 -1.47 4.86
N GLU A 124 -15.86 -2.37 4.57
CA GLU A 124 -17.29 -2.11 4.72
C GLU A 124 -17.65 -1.83 6.17
N ALA A 125 -17.13 -2.62 7.11
CA ALA A 125 -17.30 -2.38 8.54
C ALA A 125 -16.73 -1.00 8.95
N LEU A 126 -15.53 -0.64 8.50
CA LEU A 126 -14.93 0.68 8.77
C LEU A 126 -15.83 1.83 8.30
N LEU A 127 -16.46 1.72 7.12
CA LEU A 127 -17.44 2.71 6.66
C LEU A 127 -18.62 2.82 7.63
N THR A 128 -19.18 1.69 8.07
CA THR A 128 -20.31 1.68 9.03
C THR A 128 -19.94 2.19 10.41
N GLU A 129 -18.69 2.01 10.82
CA GLU A 129 -18.12 2.52 12.08
C GLU A 129 -17.79 4.02 12.03
N GLY A 130 -17.98 4.67 10.88
CA GLY A 130 -17.80 6.11 10.71
C GLY A 130 -16.40 6.53 10.25
N TYR A 131 -15.57 5.62 9.73
CA TYR A 131 -14.24 5.95 9.18
C TYR A 131 -14.28 6.55 7.76
N GLY A 132 -15.47 6.88 7.23
CA GLY A 132 -15.59 7.58 5.95
C GLY A 132 -14.73 8.85 5.92
N HIS A 133 -13.88 8.96 4.91
CA HIS A 133 -12.92 10.05 4.71
C HIS A 133 -11.95 10.32 5.88
N GLN A 134 -11.60 9.31 6.67
CA GLN A 134 -10.72 9.48 7.84
C GLN A 134 -9.28 9.00 7.65
N PHE A 135 -8.96 8.22 6.62
CA PHE A 135 -7.61 7.69 6.45
C PHE A 135 -6.75 8.65 5.64
N ASP A 136 -5.60 9.03 6.20
CA ASP A 136 -4.63 9.91 5.51
C ASP A 136 -3.80 9.13 4.50
N PHE A 137 -3.60 7.84 4.76
CA PHE A 137 -2.88 6.93 3.88
C PHE A 137 -3.58 5.57 3.81
N ILE A 138 -3.75 5.03 2.60
CA ILE A 138 -4.26 3.68 2.40
C ILE A 138 -3.27 2.91 1.52
N PHE A 139 -2.83 1.75 1.98
CA PHE A 139 -1.99 0.83 1.19
C PHE A 139 -2.78 -0.43 0.82
N ILE A 140 -2.79 -0.76 -0.47
CA ILE A 140 -3.52 -1.90 -1.03
C ILE A 140 -2.51 -2.90 -1.61
N ASP A 141 -2.34 -4.02 -0.91
CA ASP A 141 -1.52 -5.17 -1.32
C ASP A 141 -2.14 -6.50 -0.87
N ALA A 142 -3.41 -6.71 -1.25
CA ALA A 142 -4.18 -7.90 -0.90
C ALA A 142 -4.37 -8.83 -2.12
N ASP A 143 -5.47 -9.58 -2.17
CA ASP A 143 -5.82 -10.42 -3.31
C ASP A 143 -6.21 -9.58 -4.54
N LYS A 144 -5.50 -9.81 -5.65
CA LYS A 144 -5.58 -8.95 -6.84
C LYS A 144 -6.94 -8.99 -7.52
N THR A 145 -7.72 -10.05 -7.32
CA THR A 145 -9.06 -10.21 -7.87
C THR A 145 -10.09 -9.22 -7.33
N ASN A 146 -9.83 -8.60 -6.17
CA ASN A 146 -10.72 -7.60 -5.56
C ASN A 146 -10.17 -6.17 -5.65
N TYR A 147 -9.05 -5.93 -6.33
CA TYR A 147 -8.41 -4.62 -6.44
C TYR A 147 -9.34 -3.49 -6.86
N LEU A 148 -10.23 -3.73 -7.83
CA LEU A 148 -11.21 -2.74 -8.28
C LEU A 148 -12.16 -2.32 -7.13
N LYS A 149 -12.61 -3.29 -6.32
CA LYS A 149 -13.50 -3.03 -5.18
C LYS A 149 -12.74 -2.34 -4.05
N TYR A 150 -11.50 -2.76 -3.79
CA TYR A 150 -10.65 -2.10 -2.81
C TYR A 150 -10.42 -0.65 -3.17
N TYR A 151 -10.17 -0.34 -4.44
CA TYR A 151 -10.03 1.03 -4.92
C TYR A 151 -11.29 1.87 -4.66
N GLU A 152 -12.47 1.39 -5.05
CA GLU A 152 -13.73 2.15 -4.84
C GLU A 152 -14.06 2.37 -3.36
N LEU A 153 -13.79 1.38 -2.50
CA LEU A 153 -13.95 1.53 -1.05
C LEU A 153 -12.87 2.47 -0.47
N ALA A 154 -11.64 2.39 -0.96
CA ALA A 154 -10.55 3.26 -0.54
C ALA A 154 -10.86 4.73 -0.84
N LEU A 155 -11.49 5.06 -1.97
CA LEU A 155 -11.93 6.44 -2.27
C LEU A 155 -12.97 6.97 -1.28
N GLN A 156 -13.79 6.11 -0.68
CA GLN A 156 -14.76 6.49 0.34
C GLN A 156 -14.14 6.60 1.75
N LEU A 157 -13.07 5.86 2.00
CA LEU A 157 -12.37 5.83 3.29
C LEU A 157 -11.24 6.86 3.41
N VAL A 158 -10.58 7.20 2.30
CA VAL A 158 -9.47 8.15 2.26
C VAL A 158 -9.96 9.57 2.49
N SER A 159 -9.20 10.34 3.28
CA SER A 159 -9.48 11.75 3.51
C SER A 159 -9.30 12.57 2.22
N PRO A 160 -9.94 13.75 2.09
CA PRO A 160 -9.83 14.57 0.88
C PRO A 160 -8.39 15.04 0.58
N THR A 161 -7.51 15.00 1.57
CA THR A 161 -6.08 15.33 1.44
C THR A 161 -5.19 14.09 1.49
N GLY A 162 -5.76 12.90 1.65
CA GLY A 162 -5.03 11.66 1.81
C GLY A 162 -4.40 11.16 0.50
N LEU A 163 -3.81 9.97 0.60
CA LEU A 163 -3.09 9.31 -0.47
C LEU A 163 -3.37 7.80 -0.42
N ILE A 164 -3.71 7.21 -1.56
CA ILE A 164 -3.83 5.76 -1.74
C ILE A 164 -2.59 5.29 -2.51
N ALA A 165 -1.99 4.19 -2.05
CA ALA A 165 -0.93 3.48 -2.72
C ALA A 165 -1.40 2.06 -3.07
N VAL A 166 -1.28 1.66 -4.34
CA VAL A 166 -1.63 0.30 -4.80
C VAL A 166 -0.39 -0.39 -5.32
N ASP A 167 -0.09 -1.59 -4.79
CA ASP A 167 1.10 -2.35 -5.15
C ASP A 167 0.86 -3.36 -6.29
N ASN A 168 1.96 -3.80 -6.90
CA ASN A 168 2.04 -4.81 -7.97
C ASN A 168 1.26 -4.47 -9.24
N VAL A 169 1.18 -3.19 -9.60
CA VAL A 169 0.37 -2.78 -10.77
C VAL A 169 1.03 -3.10 -12.12
N PHE A 170 2.31 -3.49 -12.14
CA PHE A 170 2.96 -4.06 -13.32
C PHE A 170 2.84 -5.59 -13.38
N TRP A 171 2.63 -6.24 -12.25
CA TRP A 171 2.37 -7.68 -12.13
C TRP A 171 3.41 -8.54 -12.86
N ASP A 172 4.69 -8.32 -12.58
CA ASP A 172 5.82 -9.01 -13.20
C ASP A 172 5.84 -8.83 -14.74
N GLY A 173 5.34 -7.68 -15.21
CA GLY A 173 5.17 -7.37 -16.63
C GLY A 173 4.03 -8.13 -17.32
N LYS A 174 3.28 -9.00 -16.62
CA LYS A 174 2.17 -9.76 -17.21
C LYS A 174 1.07 -8.84 -17.75
N VAL A 175 0.92 -7.63 -17.22
CA VAL A 175 -0.11 -6.69 -17.69
C VAL A 175 0.07 -6.30 -19.16
N ILE A 176 1.28 -6.41 -19.74
CA ILE A 176 1.55 -6.15 -21.16
C ILE A 176 1.62 -7.42 -22.03
N ASP A 177 1.62 -8.61 -21.43
CA ASP A 177 1.62 -9.88 -22.18
C ASP A 177 0.18 -10.31 -22.53
N GLU A 178 -0.24 -10.04 -23.76
CA GLU A 178 -1.58 -10.36 -24.26
C GLU A 178 -1.96 -11.87 -24.17
N THR A 179 -0.96 -12.76 -24.05
CA THR A 179 -1.20 -14.20 -23.92
C THR A 179 -1.64 -14.60 -22.51
N VAL A 180 -1.31 -13.80 -21.49
CA VAL A 180 -1.67 -14.03 -20.09
C VAL A 180 -3.08 -13.50 -19.79
N ASN A 181 -3.98 -14.39 -19.38
CA ASN A 181 -5.42 -14.11 -19.20
C ASN A 181 -6.01 -14.65 -17.89
N ASP A 182 -5.17 -14.92 -16.89
CA ASP A 182 -5.63 -15.33 -15.56
C ASP A 182 -6.42 -14.20 -14.86
N GLY A 183 -7.18 -14.57 -13.83
CA GLY A 183 -8.07 -13.63 -13.12
C GLY A 183 -7.33 -12.45 -12.49
N GLN A 184 -6.12 -12.64 -11.97
CA GLN A 184 -5.37 -11.57 -11.29
C GLN A 184 -4.85 -10.55 -12.30
N THR A 185 -4.20 -11.03 -13.37
CA THR A 185 -3.69 -10.16 -14.45
C THR A 185 -4.80 -9.34 -15.08
N ARG A 186 -5.97 -9.95 -15.31
CA ARG A 186 -7.15 -9.26 -15.84
C ARG A 186 -7.65 -8.14 -14.92
N GLU A 187 -7.76 -8.39 -13.62
CA GLU A 187 -8.27 -7.38 -12.68
C GLU A 187 -7.26 -6.23 -12.49
N ILE A 188 -5.95 -6.49 -12.52
CA ILE A 188 -4.93 -5.43 -12.48
C ILE A 188 -5.00 -4.56 -13.75
N ARG A 189 -5.15 -5.17 -14.94
CA ARG A 189 -5.37 -4.40 -16.19
C ARG A 189 -6.62 -3.52 -16.10
N ARG A 190 -7.73 -4.07 -15.58
CA ARG A 190 -8.98 -3.32 -15.37
C ARG A 190 -8.81 -2.16 -14.40
N LEU A 191 -8.13 -2.39 -13.27
CA LEU A 191 -7.81 -1.34 -12.31
C LEU A 191 -6.99 -0.22 -12.98
N ASN A 192 -5.90 -0.58 -13.66
CA ASN A 192 -5.02 0.39 -14.31
C ASN A 192 -5.77 1.24 -15.36
N ASP A 193 -6.65 0.61 -16.14
CA ASP A 193 -7.48 1.30 -17.13
C ASP A 193 -8.54 2.20 -16.48
N MET A 194 -9.16 1.76 -15.38
CA MET A 194 -10.11 2.56 -14.63
C MET A 194 -9.44 3.81 -14.04
N ILE A 195 -8.32 3.66 -13.33
CA ILE A 195 -7.58 4.77 -12.72
C ILE A 195 -7.15 5.79 -13.78
N ARG A 196 -6.73 5.33 -14.97
CA ARG A 196 -6.34 6.20 -16.08
C ARG A 196 -7.44 7.17 -16.52
N HIS A 197 -8.70 6.77 -16.40
CA HIS A 197 -9.87 7.53 -16.84
C HIS A 197 -10.69 8.11 -15.66
N ASP A 198 -10.16 8.05 -14.44
CA ASP A 198 -10.89 8.46 -13.25
C ASP A 198 -10.62 9.94 -12.90
N ASP A 199 -11.53 10.81 -13.31
CA ASP A 199 -11.46 12.26 -13.05
C ASP A 199 -11.61 12.65 -11.57
N ARG A 200 -11.88 11.68 -10.67
CA ARG A 200 -11.96 11.93 -9.22
C ARG A 200 -10.57 12.07 -8.58
N VAL A 201 -9.48 11.74 -9.28
CA VAL A 201 -8.14 11.58 -8.69
C VAL A 201 -7.01 12.16 -9.54
N ASP A 202 -5.97 12.64 -8.87
CA ASP A 202 -4.64 12.88 -9.43
C ASP A 202 -3.80 11.63 -9.20
N THR A 203 -2.95 11.28 -10.17
CA THR A 203 -2.22 10.01 -10.09
C THR A 203 -0.77 10.10 -10.56
N SER A 204 0.06 9.21 -10.02
CA SER A 204 1.45 9.00 -10.45
C SER A 204 1.80 7.53 -10.33
N LEU A 205 2.17 6.91 -11.44
CA LEU A 205 2.61 5.52 -11.48
C LEU A 205 4.14 5.45 -11.45
N LEU A 206 4.69 4.79 -10.42
CA LEU A 206 6.12 4.72 -10.17
C LEU A 206 6.66 3.32 -10.45
N ALA A 207 7.80 3.25 -11.15
CA ALA A 207 8.54 2.02 -11.38
C ALA A 207 9.49 1.68 -10.23
N ILE A 208 8.92 1.54 -9.03
CA ILE A 208 9.57 1.01 -7.82
C ILE A 208 8.89 -0.32 -7.51
N ALA A 209 9.64 -1.30 -6.99
CA ALA A 209 9.15 -2.67 -6.76
C ALA A 209 8.48 -3.25 -8.03
N ASP A 210 7.29 -3.85 -7.89
CA ASP A 210 6.48 -4.35 -9.02
C ASP A 210 5.45 -3.31 -9.53
N GLY A 211 5.80 -2.04 -9.38
CA GLY A 211 4.96 -0.90 -9.74
C GLY A 211 4.05 -0.49 -8.60
N ILE A 212 4.12 0.80 -8.24
CA ILE A 212 3.26 1.41 -7.22
C ILE A 212 2.47 2.55 -7.86
N PHE A 213 1.15 2.46 -7.79
CA PHE A 213 0.27 3.57 -8.14
C PHE A 213 0.08 4.47 -6.94
N LEU A 214 0.43 5.75 -7.06
CA LEU A 214 0.06 6.80 -6.10
C LEU A 214 -1.18 7.52 -6.62
N ILE A 215 -2.20 7.62 -5.76
CA ILE A 215 -3.52 8.14 -6.13
C ILE A 215 -4.00 9.10 -5.05
N LYS A 216 -4.31 10.33 -5.44
CA LYS A 216 -4.76 11.39 -4.55
C LYS A 216 -6.16 11.87 -4.97
N PRO A 217 -7.15 11.93 -4.08
CA PRO A 217 -8.44 12.55 -4.39
C PRO A 217 -8.30 14.01 -4.85
N CYS A 218 -8.98 14.37 -5.93
CA CYS A 218 -9.08 15.73 -6.42
C CYS A 218 -10.31 16.43 -5.81
N ASN A 219 -10.09 17.59 -5.21
CA ASN A 219 -11.17 18.50 -4.81
C ASN A 219 -11.54 19.45 -5.95
N THR A 220 -11.73 18.95 -7.17
CA THR A 220 -12.25 19.76 -8.27
C THR A 220 -13.75 19.86 -8.12
N ARG A 221 -14.21 20.91 -7.42
CA ARG A 221 -15.51 21.51 -7.72
C ARG A 221 -15.47 21.84 -9.21
N HIS A 222 -16.35 21.23 -10.01
CA HIS A 222 -16.61 21.71 -11.37
C HIS A 222 -17.06 23.17 -11.30
N HIS A 223 -16.12 24.09 -11.48
CA HIS A 223 -16.35 25.49 -11.82
C HIS A 223 -15.87 25.67 -13.25
N SER A 224 -16.75 25.40 -14.21
CA SER A 224 -16.87 26.11 -15.51
C SER A 224 -17.59 25.25 -16.56
N GLN A 225 -18.91 25.15 -16.47
CA GLN A 225 -19.78 25.12 -17.65
C GLN A 225 -21.06 25.91 -17.32
N ASN A 226 -20.90 27.21 -17.13
CA ASN A 226 -21.98 28.19 -17.26
C ASN A 226 -21.34 29.57 -17.27
N GLU A 227 -20.75 29.93 -18.40
CA GLU A 227 -20.51 31.32 -18.81
C GLU A 227 -19.95 31.32 -20.23
N ARG A 228 -20.82 31.09 -21.22
CA ARG A 228 -20.81 31.81 -22.50
C ARG A 228 -22.25 32.05 -22.91
N ILE A 229 -22.67 33.28 -22.66
CA ILE A 229 -23.73 33.99 -23.39
C ILE A 229 -23.27 34.12 -24.85
#